data_AF-A0A645INY3-F1
#
_entry.id   AF-A0A645INY3-F1
#
_cell.length_a   1.000
_cell.length_b   1.000
_cell.length_c   1.000
_cell.angle_alpha   90.00
_cell.angle_beta   90.00
_cell.angle_gamma   90.00
#
_symmetry.space_group_name_H-M   'P 1'
#
loop_
_entity.id
_entity.type
_entity.pdbx_description
1 polymer ?
#
loop_
_entity_poly.entity_id
_entity_poly.type
_entity_poly.pdbx_seq_one_letter_code
_entity_poly.pdbx_strand_id
1 'polypeptide(L)'
;MPQPERKIAAIGIRVSRKTTMHGFALNADMDMSWYDRIIPCGIRDAGVTSIARELGSCPSLAELAAMVRPHLDEMLAYQPYEASPDVGEEHEYNPQTAHVRRPATPGVTYGLTV
;
A
#
# COMPACT_ATOMS: atom_id res chain seq x y z
N MET A 1 1.12 -10.82 -25.11
CA MET A 1 0.08 -11.22 -24.13
C MET A 1 0.20 -10.29 -22.94
N PRO A 2 -0.90 -9.77 -22.36
CA PRO A 2 -0.80 -8.92 -21.18
C PRO A 2 -0.16 -9.71 -20.03
N GLN A 3 0.81 -9.11 -19.37
CA GLN A 3 1.40 -9.70 -18.17
C GLN A 3 0.41 -9.53 -17.01
N PRO A 4 0.32 -10.48 -16.08
CA PRO A 4 -0.49 -10.30 -14.87
C PRO A 4 0.02 -9.07 -14.11
N GLU A 5 -0.91 -8.32 -13.51
CA GLU A 5 -0.58 -7.16 -12.68
C GLU A 5 0.36 -7.57 -11.54
N ARG A 6 1.30 -6.68 -11.17
CA ARG A 6 2.32 -6.98 -10.16
C ARG A 6 2.39 -5.88 -9.12
N LYS A 7 2.30 -6.27 -7.86
CA LYS A 7 2.42 -5.34 -6.74
C LYS A 7 3.87 -4.93 -6.50
N ILE A 8 4.15 -3.62 -6.50
CA ILE A 8 5.49 -3.08 -6.20
C ILE A 8 5.65 -2.67 -4.74
N ALA A 9 4.56 -2.41 -4.03
CA ALA A 9 4.59 -2.00 -2.64
C ALA A 9 3.41 -2.56 -1.84
N ALA A 10 3.63 -2.89 -0.57
CA ALA A 10 2.60 -3.28 0.38
C ALA A 10 2.33 -2.16 1.39
N ILE A 11 1.06 -1.93 1.73
CA ILE A 11 0.66 -0.98 2.77
C ILE A 11 -0.05 -1.77 3.86
N GLY A 12 0.35 -1.54 5.11
CA GLY A 12 -0.29 -2.10 6.28
C GLY A 12 -0.15 -1.10 7.40
N ILE A 13 -1.25 -0.46 7.78
CA ILE A 13 -1.28 0.58 8.80
C ILE A 13 -2.23 0.18 9.94
N ARG A 14 -1.92 0.68 11.14
CA ARG A 14 -2.81 0.61 12.29
C ARG A 14 -2.89 1.97 12.95
N VAL A 15 -4.06 2.36 13.42
CA VAL A 15 -4.24 3.56 14.24
C VAL A 15 -4.62 3.16 15.66
N SER A 16 -3.90 3.68 16.66
CA SER A 16 -4.25 3.51 18.06
C SER A 16 -3.95 4.79 18.83
N ARG A 17 -4.87 5.20 19.71
CA ARG A 17 -4.73 6.42 20.54
C ARG A 17 -4.32 7.68 19.74
N LYS A 18 -4.88 7.83 18.53
CA LYS A 18 -4.58 8.94 17.59
C LYS A 18 -3.14 8.93 17.04
N THR A 19 -2.47 7.78 17.05
CA THR A 19 -1.13 7.60 16.48
C THR A 19 -1.14 6.45 15.48
N THR A 20 -0.54 6.67 14.31
CA THR A 20 -0.35 5.63 13.29
C THR A 20 0.84 4.73 13.66
N MET A 21 0.75 3.46 13.28
CA MET A 21 1.78 2.44 13.45
C MET A 21 1.92 1.67 12.13
N HIS A 22 3.07 1.02 11.96
CA HIS A 22 3.48 0.36 10.71
C HIS A 22 3.70 1.37 9.58
N GLY A 23 3.18 1.13 8.37
CA GLY A 23 3.40 2.00 7.23
C GLY A 23 3.27 1.26 5.91
N PHE A 24 4.26 1.43 5.05
CA PHE A 24 4.36 0.75 3.76
C PHE A 24 5.74 0.14 3.57
N ALA A 25 5.82 -0.82 2.65
CA ALA A 25 7.04 -1.48 2.21
C ALA A 25 7.09 -1.40 0.69
N LEU A 26 8.03 -0.63 0.15
CA LEU A 26 8.29 -0.52 -1.28
C LEU A 26 9.43 -1.46 -1.67
N ASN A 27 9.21 -2.29 -2.68
CA ASN A 27 10.18 -3.28 -3.11
C ASN A 27 11.26 -2.64 -4.00
N ALA A 28 12.46 -2.42 -3.45
CA ALA A 28 13.58 -1.79 -4.13
C ALA A 28 14.39 -2.79 -4.98
N ASP A 29 15.30 -3.54 -4.35
CA ASP A 29 16.19 -4.54 -4.96
C ASP A 29 16.35 -5.76 -4.05
N MET A 30 15.22 -6.40 -3.75
CA MET A 30 15.17 -7.57 -2.88
C MET A 30 14.98 -8.86 -3.69
N ASP A 31 15.48 -9.98 -3.16
CA ASP A 31 15.21 -11.29 -3.74
C ASP A 31 13.71 -11.62 -3.62
N MET A 32 13.03 -11.69 -4.77
CA MET A 32 11.60 -12.00 -4.79
C MET A 32 11.28 -13.46 -4.53
N SER A 33 12.26 -14.37 -4.54
CA SER A 33 12.02 -15.79 -4.22
C SER A 33 11.43 -16.00 -2.82
N TRP A 34 11.56 -14.98 -1.94
CA TRP A 34 10.91 -14.96 -0.64
C TRP A 34 9.38 -14.87 -0.71
N TYR A 35 8.83 -14.20 -1.75
CA TYR A 35 7.39 -14.13 -1.95
C TYR A 35 6.78 -15.47 -2.34
N ASP A 36 7.54 -16.36 -2.99
CA ASP A 36 7.10 -17.71 -3.36
C ASP A 36 6.86 -18.61 -2.14
N ARG A 37 7.34 -18.21 -0.97
CA ARG A 37 7.23 -18.97 0.29
C ARG A 37 6.01 -18.58 1.12
N ILE A 38 5.27 -17.56 0.70
CA ILE A 38 4.08 -17.06 1.40
C ILE A 38 2.93 -16.89 0.42
N ILE A 39 1.71 -16.72 0.93
CA ILE A 39 0.60 -16.17 0.13
C ILE A 39 0.52 -14.67 0.43
N PRO A 40 1.15 -13.80 -0.38
CA PRO A 40 1.25 -12.39 -0.05
C PRO A 40 -0.13 -11.73 -0.06
N CYS A 41 -0.43 -11.00 1.03
CA CYS A 41 -1.68 -10.26 1.20
C CYS A 41 -2.98 -11.10 1.06
N GLY A 42 -2.90 -12.43 1.10
CA GLY A 42 -4.06 -13.32 0.86
C GLY A 42 -4.55 -13.37 -0.60
N ILE A 43 -3.82 -12.74 -1.53
CA ILE A 43 -4.17 -12.61 -2.95
C ILE A 43 -3.38 -13.67 -3.72
N ARG A 44 -4.04 -14.38 -4.64
CA ARG A 44 -3.42 -15.48 -5.43
C ARG A 44 -3.28 -15.15 -6.92
N ASP A 45 -3.92 -14.07 -7.36
CA ASP A 45 -4.14 -13.70 -8.75
C ASP A 45 -3.33 -12.47 -9.21
N ALA A 46 -2.48 -11.90 -8.35
CA ALA A 46 -1.54 -10.84 -8.69
C ALA A 46 -0.10 -11.23 -8.32
N GLY A 47 0.85 -10.88 -9.18
CA GLY A 47 2.28 -11.10 -8.93
C GLY A 47 2.87 -10.04 -7.99
N VAL A 48 4.17 -10.16 -7.71
CA VAL A 48 4.94 -9.17 -6.95
C VAL A 48 6.17 -8.78 -7.75
N THR A 49 6.55 -7.50 -7.69
CA THR A 49 7.72 -6.96 -8.39
C THR A 49 8.53 -5.99 -7.52
N SER A 50 9.61 -5.47 -8.07
CA SER A 50 10.52 -4.48 -7.49
C SER A 50 10.97 -3.47 -8.52
N ILE A 51 11.44 -2.31 -8.07
CA ILE A 51 12.10 -1.30 -8.90
C ILE A 51 13.23 -1.91 -9.73
N ALA A 52 14.12 -2.71 -9.13
CA ALA A 52 15.20 -3.37 -9.84
C ALA A 52 14.73 -4.24 -11.02
N ARG A 53 13.61 -4.95 -10.85
CA ARG A 53 13.02 -5.82 -11.88
C ARG A 53 12.34 -5.02 -12.99
N GLU A 54 11.63 -3.96 -12.65
CA GLU A 54 10.90 -3.15 -13.64
C GLU A 54 11.81 -2.19 -14.42
N LEU A 55 12.89 -1.67 -13.79
CA LEU A 55 13.81 -0.70 -14.41
C LEU A 55 15.16 -1.31 -14.82
N GLY A 56 15.44 -2.57 -14.48
CA GLY A 56 16.72 -3.25 -14.71
C GLY A 56 17.87 -2.74 -13.83
N SER A 57 17.63 -1.73 -12.99
CA SER A 57 18.55 -1.17 -12.01
C SER A 57 17.75 -0.54 -10.88
N CYS A 58 18.38 -0.39 -9.71
CA CYS A 58 17.75 0.23 -8.56
C CYS A 58 18.69 1.29 -7.98
N PRO A 59 18.20 2.51 -7.69
CA PRO A 59 18.96 3.49 -6.92
C PRO A 59 19.26 2.94 -5.52
N SER A 60 20.28 3.52 -4.87
CA SER A 60 20.57 3.17 -3.48
C SER A 60 19.37 3.48 -2.58
N LEU A 61 19.29 2.80 -1.44
CA LEU A 61 18.21 3.03 -0.47
C LEU A 61 18.14 4.50 -0.01
N ALA A 62 19.29 5.18 0.09
CA ALA A 62 19.35 6.59 0.45
C ALA A 62 18.75 7.50 -0.64
N GLU A 63 19.05 7.23 -1.91
CA GLU A 63 18.46 7.94 -3.05
C GLU A 63 16.96 7.68 -3.16
N LEU A 64 16.53 6.42 -2.98
CA LEU A 64 15.11 6.07 -2.91
C LEU A 64 14.39 6.82 -1.80
N ALA A 65 14.97 6.87 -0.60
CA ALA A 65 14.39 7.62 0.52
C ALA A 65 14.31 9.12 0.20
N ALA A 66 15.34 9.70 -0.43
CA ALA A 66 15.35 11.10 -0.83
C ALA A 66 14.26 11.40 -1.89
N MET A 67 13.99 10.47 -2.81
CA MET A 67 12.93 10.60 -3.81
C MET A 67 11.53 10.44 -3.21
N VAL A 68 11.34 9.51 -2.28
CA VAL A 68 10.03 9.24 -1.65
C VAL A 68 9.62 10.34 -0.66
N ARG A 69 10.59 10.94 0.03
CA ARG A 69 10.34 11.92 1.09
C ARG A 69 9.42 13.10 0.71
N PRO A 70 9.64 13.84 -0.40
CA PRO A 70 8.76 14.96 -0.73
C PRO A 70 7.30 14.53 -0.91
N HIS A 71 7.05 13.33 -1.45
CA HIS A 71 5.70 12.78 -1.58
C HIS A 71 5.07 12.45 -0.23
N LEU A 72 5.85 11.93 0.72
CA LEU A 72 5.36 11.71 2.08
C LEU A 72 5.07 13.02 2.80
N ASP A 73 5.95 14.02 2.66
CA ASP A 73 5.76 15.34 3.27
C ASP A 73 4.47 16.01 2.74
N GLU A 74 4.20 15.89 1.44
CA GLU A 74 2.95 16.36 0.81
C GLU A 74 1.73 15.58 1.28
N MET A 75 1.75 14.24 1.19
CA MET A 75 0.59 13.39 1.49
C MET A 75 0.26 13.32 2.98
N LEU A 76 1.24 13.58 3.85
CA LEU A 76 1.06 13.63 5.30
C LEU A 76 0.91 15.05 5.84
N ALA A 77 0.99 16.07 4.98
CA ALA A 77 0.57 17.40 5.36
C ALA A 77 -0.92 17.33 5.74
N TYR A 78 -1.28 17.90 6.88
CA TYR A 78 -2.66 17.98 7.38
C TYR A 78 -3.50 18.93 6.51
N GLN A 79 -3.68 18.58 5.24
CA GLN A 79 -4.51 19.26 4.26
C GLN A 79 -5.92 18.64 4.27
N PRO A 80 -6.93 19.36 3.75
CA PRO A 80 -8.23 18.76 3.48
C PRO A 80 -8.05 17.49 2.64
N TYR A 81 -8.55 16.36 3.16
CA TYR A 81 -8.49 15.10 2.43
C TYR A 81 -9.51 15.13 1.28
N GLU A 82 -9.01 15.06 0.05
CA GLU A 82 -9.83 14.74 -1.12
C GLU A 82 -9.95 13.22 -1.24
N ALA A 83 -11.19 12.71 -1.29
CA ALA A 83 -11.43 11.29 -1.43
C ALA A 83 -10.92 10.79 -2.78
N SER A 84 -10.17 9.69 -2.76
CA SER A 84 -9.71 9.05 -3.99
C SER A 84 -10.92 8.55 -4.78
N PRO A 85 -10.99 8.74 -6.11
CA PRO A 85 -12.18 8.43 -6.91
C PRO A 85 -12.58 6.94 -6.90
N ASP A 86 -11.67 6.05 -6.51
CA ASP A 86 -11.87 4.61 -6.29
C ASP A 86 -12.45 4.26 -4.91
N VAL A 87 -12.50 5.22 -3.97
CA VAL A 87 -13.12 5.08 -2.66
C VAL A 87 -14.52 5.70 -2.74
N GLY A 88 -15.54 4.88 -3.04
CA GLY A 88 -16.93 5.34 -3.18
C GLY A 88 -17.43 6.16 -1.98
N GLU A 89 -18.32 7.13 -2.25
CA GLU A 89 -18.72 8.22 -1.34
C GLU A 89 -19.39 7.84 0.00
N GLU A 90 -19.67 6.57 0.29
CA GLU A 90 -20.45 6.22 1.49
C GLU A 90 -19.60 5.74 2.67
N HIS A 91 -19.12 6.70 3.45
CA HIS A 91 -19.02 6.53 4.91
C HIS A 91 -19.20 7.87 5.62
N GLU A 92 -20.46 8.25 5.84
CA GLU A 92 -20.78 9.24 6.86
C GLU A 92 -20.28 8.72 8.22
N TYR A 93 -19.38 9.45 8.86
CA TYR A 93 -18.82 9.06 10.16
C TYR A 93 -19.94 9.06 11.21
N ASN A 94 -20.39 7.86 11.63
CA ASN A 94 -21.37 7.70 12.70
C ASN A 94 -20.67 7.31 14.02
N PRO A 95 -20.61 8.20 15.02
CA PRO A 95 -19.94 7.93 16.29
C PRO A 95 -20.61 6.82 17.12
N GLN A 96 -21.87 6.45 16.83
CA GLN A 96 -22.61 5.41 17.55
C GLN A 96 -22.30 3.99 17.05
N THR A 97 -21.75 3.82 15.84
CA THR A 97 -21.43 2.51 15.25
C THR A 97 -19.94 2.18 15.26
N ALA A 98 -19.09 3.08 15.77
CA ALA A 98 -17.63 2.94 15.82
C ALA A 98 -17.11 1.72 16.61
N HIS A 99 -17.94 1.11 17.47
CA HIS A 99 -17.60 -0.08 18.25
C HIS A 99 -18.14 -1.39 17.67
N VAL A 100 -18.90 -1.35 16.58
CA VAL A 100 -19.44 -2.55 15.93
C VAL A 100 -18.42 -3.05 14.90
N ARG A 101 -17.90 -4.25 15.12
CA ARG A 101 -17.00 -4.90 14.15
C ARG A 101 -17.81 -5.22 12.88
N ARG A 102 -17.71 -4.37 11.86
CA ARG A 102 -18.36 -4.59 10.56
C ARG A 102 -17.81 -5.86 9.91
N PRO A 103 -18.66 -6.66 9.22
CA PRO A 103 -18.18 -7.74 8.39
C PRO A 103 -17.27 -7.16 7.29
N ALA A 104 -16.16 -7.84 7.02
CA ALA A 104 -15.21 -7.40 6.00
C ALA A 104 -15.92 -7.32 4.64
N THR A 105 -15.93 -6.14 4.02
CA THR A 105 -16.33 -6.00 2.62
C THR A 105 -15.39 -6.87 1.78
N PRO A 106 -15.90 -7.84 1.00
CA PRO A 106 -15.05 -8.64 0.12
C PRO A 106 -14.44 -7.70 -0.93
N GLY A 107 -13.11 -7.55 -0.93
CA GLY A 107 -12.39 -7.05 -2.10
C GLY A 107 -11.55 -5.78 -1.97
N VAL A 108 -11.58 -5.03 -0.87
CA VAL A 108 -10.71 -3.84 -0.75
C VAL A 108 -9.40 -4.21 -0.05
N THR A 109 -8.42 -4.65 -0.84
CA THR A 109 -7.02 -4.72 -0.41
C THR A 109 -6.28 -3.53 -1.01
N TYR A 110 -5.82 -2.60 -0.17
CA TYR A 110 -4.94 -1.51 -0.60
C TYR A 110 -3.55 -2.10 -0.94
N GLY A 111 -3.41 -2.61 -2.15
CA GLY A 111 -2.13 -2.83 -2.80
C GLY A 111 -1.99 -1.84 -3.94
N LEU A 112 -0.88 -1.09 -3.99
CA LEU A 112 -0.48 -0.46 -5.24
C LEU A 112 0.00 -1.57 -6.17
N THR A 113 -0.94 -2.08 -6.97
CA THR A 113 -0.64 -2.95 -8.09
C THR A 113 -0.24 -2.08 -9.27
N VAL A 114 0.91 -2.35 -9.88
CA VAL A 114 1.35 -1.76 -11.15
C VAL A 114 1.15 -2.75 -12.30
#